data_AF-A0A068UXW9-F1
#
_entry.id   AF-A0A068UXW9-F1
#
_cell.length_a   1.000
_cell.length_b   1.000
_cell.length_c   1.000
_cell.angle_alpha   90.00
_cell.angle_beta   90.00
_cell.angle_gamma   90.00
#
_symmetry.space_group_name_H-M   'P 1'
#
loop_
_entity.id
_entity.type
_entity.pdbx_description
1 polymer ?
#
loop_
_entity_poly.entity_id
_entity_poly.type
_entity_poly.pdbx_seq_one_letter_code
_entity_poly.pdbx_strand_id
1 'polypeptide(L)'
;MGGLWGHVVHGLAFVLFGIWHLLSHMRYHFLHPKSYTSLPWFPTSKFRYLELFLIMGGSVASISLELFISPSKHQPLDPDGTIPSSHLHNFEHSNISLTFFVYALFAIILDKIQPPAQYGLTQMLGASAFGQQFLLLHLHSTDHMGVEGQYHWLLQIVILVSFFTTFLSIGYPKSFLNSFIRSLSILFQGIWLMIMGIMLWTPEYIPKGCFIKLQEGHYVVRCHDHEALERAKALVNIQFSWYLTGVTLFGLCLYLVLYKMFLGKVEYQSLTSSEDDDDIETQKRNKETFSRTKE
;
A
#
# COMPACT_ATOMS: atom_id res chain seq x y z
N MET A 1 19.16 5.38 -4.96
CA MET A 1 19.79 4.53 -3.92
C MET A 1 19.07 4.70 -2.60
N GLY A 2 18.77 3.59 -1.93
CA GLY A 2 17.89 3.51 -0.75
C GLY A 2 18.44 4.18 0.51
N GLY A 3 18.54 5.51 0.54
CA GLY A 3 18.84 6.26 1.75
C GLY A 3 17.59 6.52 2.60
N LEU A 4 17.77 7.22 3.72
CA LEU A 4 16.72 7.68 4.63
C LEU A 4 15.49 8.22 3.87
N TRP A 5 15.69 9.23 3.03
CA TRP A 5 14.61 9.91 2.32
C TRP A 5 13.93 9.02 1.29
N GLY A 6 14.68 8.17 0.58
CA GLY A 6 14.12 7.21 -0.36
C GLY A 6 13.16 6.27 0.35
N HIS A 7 13.61 5.63 1.42
CA HIS A 7 12.79 4.71 2.21
C HIS A 7 11.56 5.38 2.84
N VAL A 8 11.72 6.58 3.40
CA VAL A 8 10.63 7.31 4.05
C VAL A 8 9.58 7.80 3.04
N VAL A 9 9.99 8.36 1.90
CA VAL A 9 9.06 8.87 0.87
C VAL A 9 8.27 7.74 0.23
N HIS A 10 8.93 6.65 -0.17
CA HIS A 10 8.24 5.47 -0.69
C HIS A 10 7.32 4.86 0.37
N GLY A 11 7.82 4.74 1.60
CA GLY A 11 7.05 4.23 2.73
C GLY A 11 5.77 5.03 2.97
N LEU A 12 5.84 6.36 2.95
CA LEU A 12 4.68 7.24 3.07
C LEU A 12 3.66 7.00 1.96
N ALA A 13 4.10 6.84 0.71
CA ALA A 13 3.19 6.53 -0.40
C ALA A 13 2.43 5.21 -0.14
N PHE A 14 3.12 4.15 0.25
CA PHE A 14 2.50 2.86 0.60
C PHE A 14 1.55 2.97 1.81
N VAL A 15 1.87 3.79 2.81
CA VAL A 15 0.96 4.07 3.94
C VAL A 15 -0.34 4.71 3.45
N LEU A 16 -0.24 5.74 2.60
CA LEU A 16 -1.39 6.46 2.06
C LEU A 16 -2.27 5.54 1.22
N PHE A 17 -1.67 4.76 0.29
CA PHE A 17 -2.41 3.79 -0.51
C PHE A 17 -2.98 2.64 0.34
N GLY A 18 -2.24 2.17 1.34
CA GLY A 18 -2.70 1.13 2.26
C GLY A 18 -3.93 1.56 3.06
N ILE A 19 -3.90 2.76 3.66
CA ILE A 19 -5.06 3.34 4.38
C ILE A 19 -6.22 3.57 3.41
N TRP A 20 -5.96 4.14 2.23
CA TRP A 20 -6.97 4.38 1.20
C TRP A 20 -7.73 3.10 0.83
N HIS A 21 -6.99 2.03 0.52
CA HIS A 21 -7.56 0.74 0.20
C HIS A 21 -8.30 0.13 1.39
N LEU A 22 -7.71 0.18 2.58
CA LEU A 22 -8.28 -0.41 3.79
C LEU A 22 -9.65 0.22 4.11
N LEU A 23 -9.72 1.55 4.15
CA LEU A 23 -10.96 2.29 4.38
C LEU A 23 -11.99 2.04 3.28
N SER A 24 -11.55 1.97 2.02
CA SER A 24 -12.44 1.79 0.88
C SER A 24 -13.06 0.38 0.85
N HIS A 25 -12.27 -0.67 1.10
CA HIS A 25 -12.79 -2.04 1.20
C HIS A 25 -13.73 -2.21 2.39
N MET A 26 -13.38 -1.66 3.57
CA MET A 26 -14.28 -1.68 4.74
C MET A 26 -15.63 -1.01 4.42
N ARG A 27 -15.59 0.22 3.90
CA ARG A 27 -16.79 0.97 3.53
C ARG A 27 -17.63 0.22 2.49
N TYR A 28 -16.98 -0.31 1.45
CA TYR A 28 -17.67 -1.05 0.39
C TYR A 28 -18.33 -2.33 0.93
N HIS A 29 -17.64 -3.04 1.83
CA HIS A 29 -18.19 -4.21 2.50
C HIS A 29 -19.39 -3.88 3.38
N PHE A 30 -19.35 -2.80 4.16
CA PHE A 30 -20.48 -2.39 5.00
C PHE A 30 -21.71 -1.98 4.20
N LEU A 31 -21.53 -1.31 3.06
CA LEU A 31 -22.64 -0.92 2.18
C LEU A 31 -23.23 -2.11 1.42
N HIS A 32 -22.40 -3.10 1.08
CA HIS A 32 -22.77 -4.21 0.21
C HIS A 32 -22.29 -5.56 0.72
N PRO A 33 -22.69 -6.01 1.93
CA PRO A 33 -22.10 -7.19 2.57
C PRO A 33 -22.34 -8.49 1.79
N LYS A 34 -23.49 -8.62 1.11
CA LYS A 34 -23.85 -9.83 0.34
C LYS A 34 -23.31 -9.83 -1.10
N SER A 35 -23.04 -8.66 -1.66
CA SER A 35 -22.58 -8.48 -3.06
C SER A 35 -21.17 -7.93 -3.16
N TYR A 36 -20.42 -7.95 -2.05
CA TYR A 36 -19.06 -7.48 -2.00
C TYR A 36 -18.18 -8.15 -3.06
N THR A 37 -17.35 -7.34 -3.70
CA THR A 37 -16.35 -7.78 -4.68
C THR A 37 -15.11 -6.90 -4.53
N SER A 38 -13.95 -7.53 -4.39
CA SER A 38 -12.64 -6.91 -4.24
C SER A 38 -12.28 -6.12 -5.48
N LEU A 39 -12.26 -4.80 -5.35
CA LEU A 39 -11.75 -3.93 -6.41
C LEU A 39 -10.22 -3.85 -6.38
N PRO A 40 -9.55 -3.79 -7.54
CA PRO A 40 -8.11 -3.60 -7.64
C PRO A 40 -7.67 -2.16 -7.34
N TRP A 41 -8.55 -1.17 -7.52
CA TRP A 41 -8.34 0.26 -7.26
C TRP A 41 -9.70 0.91 -7.00
N PHE A 42 -9.73 2.09 -6.36
CA PHE A 42 -10.99 2.76 -5.99
C PHE A 42 -11.18 4.12 -6.67
N PRO A 43 -12.35 4.37 -7.29
CA PRO A 43 -12.63 5.65 -7.90
C PRO A 43 -13.01 6.73 -6.86
N THR A 44 -12.64 7.98 -7.14
CA THR A 44 -13.13 9.14 -6.38
C THR A 44 -14.24 9.89 -7.10
N SER A 45 -15.00 10.71 -6.36
CA SER A 45 -16.13 11.48 -6.89
C SER A 45 -15.71 12.56 -7.89
N LYS A 46 -14.58 13.26 -7.66
CA LYS A 46 -14.10 14.34 -8.52
C LYS A 46 -13.16 13.85 -9.63
N PHE A 47 -12.32 12.88 -9.33
CA PHE A 47 -11.29 12.35 -10.23
C PHE A 47 -11.33 10.83 -10.20
N ARG A 48 -12.07 10.22 -11.14
CA ARG A 48 -12.28 8.75 -11.17
C ARG A 48 -10.97 7.99 -11.03
N TYR A 49 -9.92 8.36 -11.75
CA TYR A 49 -8.64 7.64 -11.76
C TYR A 49 -7.57 8.25 -10.84
N LEU A 50 -7.95 9.01 -9.80
CA LEU A 50 -6.98 9.72 -8.94
C LEU A 50 -5.88 8.79 -8.40
N GLU A 51 -6.27 7.65 -7.84
CA GLU A 51 -5.33 6.65 -7.31
C GLU A 51 -4.33 6.21 -8.38
N LEU A 52 -4.81 5.85 -9.57
CA LEU A 52 -3.96 5.38 -10.67
C LEU A 52 -3.04 6.47 -11.20
N PHE A 53 -3.51 7.72 -11.30
CA PHE A 53 -2.66 8.84 -11.68
C PHE A 53 -1.59 9.16 -10.64
N LEU A 54 -1.91 9.03 -9.34
CA LEU A 54 -0.92 9.17 -8.28
C LEU A 54 0.15 8.06 -8.34
N ILE A 55 -0.25 6.82 -8.63
CA ILE A 55 0.69 5.72 -8.86
C ILE A 55 1.58 6.02 -10.07
N MET A 56 0.98 6.41 -11.21
CA MET A 56 1.75 6.75 -12.41
C MET A 56 2.72 7.91 -12.17
N GLY A 57 2.26 9.00 -11.55
CA GLY A 57 3.09 10.16 -11.24
C GLY A 57 4.20 9.83 -10.25
N GLY A 58 3.89 9.05 -9.21
CA GLY A 58 4.88 8.56 -8.24
C GLY A 58 5.93 7.66 -8.88
N SER A 59 5.52 6.73 -9.76
CA SER A 59 6.43 5.88 -10.53
C SER A 59 7.35 6.69 -11.44
N VAL A 60 6.81 7.67 -12.17
CA VAL A 60 7.62 8.55 -13.03
C VAL A 60 8.60 9.35 -12.19
N ALA A 61 8.15 9.94 -11.08
CA ALA A 61 9.01 10.69 -10.17
C ALA A 61 10.13 9.80 -9.59
N SER A 62 9.82 8.56 -9.19
CA SER A 62 10.80 7.59 -8.69
C SER A 62 11.84 7.24 -9.74
N ILE A 63 11.42 6.91 -10.98
CA ILE A 63 12.33 6.63 -12.10
C ILE A 63 13.20 7.86 -12.40
N SER A 64 12.62 9.05 -12.40
CA SER A 64 13.37 10.30 -12.60
C SER A 64 14.41 10.53 -11.50
N LEU A 65 14.04 10.29 -10.24
CA LEU A 65 14.93 10.43 -9.09
C LEU A 65 16.09 9.44 -9.15
N GLU A 66 15.81 8.17 -9.44
CA GLU A 66 16.82 7.11 -9.45
C GLU A 66 17.79 7.23 -10.64
N LEU A 67 17.31 7.59 -11.84
CA LEU A 67 18.15 7.56 -13.05
C LEU A 67 18.75 8.91 -13.45
N PHE A 68 18.11 10.03 -13.11
CA PHE A 68 18.45 11.33 -13.69
C PHE A 68 18.73 12.43 -12.64
N ILE A 69 18.10 12.38 -11.47
CA ILE A 69 18.22 13.49 -10.49
C ILE A 69 19.19 13.15 -9.36
N SER A 70 19.08 11.97 -8.74
CA SER A 70 19.92 11.60 -7.60
C SER A 70 21.38 11.26 -7.97
N PRO A 71 21.68 10.61 -9.12
CA PRO A 71 23.06 10.29 -9.46
C PRO A 71 23.89 11.54 -9.76
N SER A 72 25.16 11.56 -9.36
CA SER A 72 26.05 12.74 -9.49
C SER A 72 26.28 13.19 -10.94
N LYS A 73 26.26 12.25 -11.90
CA LYS A 73 26.37 12.57 -13.33
C LYS A 73 25.05 13.04 -13.95
N HIS A 74 23.93 12.96 -13.23
CA HIS A 74 22.56 13.26 -13.69
C HIS A 74 22.15 12.57 -15.00
N GLN A 75 22.82 11.48 -15.33
CA GLN A 75 22.62 10.72 -16.55
C GLN A 75 22.91 9.24 -16.24
N PRO A 76 22.14 8.29 -16.79
CA PRO A 76 22.19 6.90 -16.35
C PRO A 76 23.26 6.02 -17.03
N LEU A 77 23.90 6.44 -18.12
CA LEU A 77 24.80 5.64 -18.98
C LEU A 77 26.22 6.22 -19.10
N ASP A 78 27.27 5.42 -19.08
CA ASP A 78 28.60 5.96 -19.38
C ASP A 78 28.71 6.47 -20.85
N PRO A 79 29.73 7.28 -21.19
CA PRO A 79 29.88 7.84 -22.54
C PRO A 79 29.95 6.81 -23.67
N ASP A 80 30.25 5.55 -23.35
CA ASP A 80 30.25 4.40 -24.25
C ASP A 80 28.88 3.72 -24.39
N GLY A 81 27.86 4.23 -23.70
CA GLY A 81 26.49 3.71 -23.68
C GLY A 81 26.25 2.56 -22.69
N THR A 82 27.25 2.15 -21.92
CA THR A 82 27.09 1.09 -20.91
C THR A 82 26.43 1.61 -19.63
N ILE A 83 25.86 0.71 -18.82
CA ILE A 83 25.34 1.09 -17.49
C ILE A 83 26.52 1.06 -16.50
N PRO A 84 26.88 2.18 -15.85
CA PRO A 84 27.93 2.21 -14.85
C PRO A 84 27.56 1.27 -13.69
N SER A 85 28.54 0.57 -13.11
CA SER A 85 28.31 -0.33 -11.97
C SER A 85 27.60 0.38 -10.80
N SER A 86 27.98 1.63 -10.51
CA SER A 86 27.34 2.48 -9.50
C SER A 86 25.85 2.79 -9.74
N HIS A 87 25.34 2.57 -10.95
CA HIS A 87 23.95 2.87 -11.32
C HIS A 87 23.08 1.62 -11.49
N LEU A 88 23.65 0.41 -11.44
CA LEU A 88 22.89 -0.83 -11.64
C LEU A 88 21.72 -0.96 -10.65
N HIS A 89 21.96 -0.70 -9.37
CA HIS A 89 20.90 -0.71 -8.35
C HIS A 89 19.80 0.34 -8.62
N ASN A 90 20.14 1.49 -9.19
CA ASN A 90 19.14 2.51 -9.56
C ASN A 90 18.23 2.03 -10.70
N PHE A 91 18.77 1.27 -11.65
CA PHE A 91 17.98 0.62 -12.70
C PHE A 91 17.08 -0.48 -12.14
N GLU A 92 17.55 -1.28 -11.19
CA GLU A 92 16.72 -2.27 -10.51
C GLU A 92 15.54 -1.59 -9.77
N HIS A 93 15.81 -0.53 -9.01
CA HIS A 93 14.77 0.25 -8.34
C HIS A 93 13.78 0.88 -9.33
N SER A 94 14.29 1.40 -10.46
CA SER A 94 13.46 1.99 -11.51
C SER A 94 12.56 0.95 -12.17
N ASN A 95 13.03 -0.29 -12.33
CA ASN A 95 12.22 -1.40 -12.86
C ASN A 95 11.08 -1.80 -11.92
N ILE A 96 11.23 -1.67 -10.60
CA ILE A 96 10.11 -1.82 -9.66
C ILE A 96 9.06 -0.72 -9.93
N SER A 97 9.50 0.52 -10.06
CA SER A 97 8.58 1.65 -10.31
C SER A 97 7.87 1.53 -11.66
N LEU A 98 8.56 1.00 -12.67
CA LEU A 98 8.02 0.73 -14.01
C LEU A 98 6.86 -0.28 -13.98
N THR A 99 6.94 -1.35 -13.19
CA THR A 99 5.83 -2.32 -13.12
C THR A 99 4.58 -1.73 -12.48
N PHE A 100 4.73 -0.91 -11.44
CA PHE A 100 3.60 -0.17 -10.87
C PHE A 100 3.00 0.85 -11.86
N PHE A 101 3.83 1.50 -12.68
CA PHE A 101 3.36 2.37 -13.75
C PHE A 101 2.54 1.58 -14.78
N VAL A 102 3.05 0.44 -15.24
CA VAL A 102 2.37 -0.44 -16.20
C VAL A 102 1.04 -0.94 -15.62
N TYR A 103 1.03 -1.37 -14.35
CA TYR A 103 -0.19 -1.74 -13.64
C TYR A 103 -1.23 -0.61 -13.68
N ALA A 104 -0.84 0.63 -13.31
CA ALA A 104 -1.77 1.74 -13.23
C ALA A 104 -2.28 2.18 -14.61
N LEU A 105 -1.40 2.24 -15.61
CA LEU A 105 -1.76 2.56 -16.98
C LEU A 105 -2.76 1.54 -17.55
N PHE A 106 -2.46 0.26 -17.42
CA PHE A 106 -3.34 -0.79 -17.94
C PHE A 106 -4.62 -0.93 -17.12
N ALA A 107 -4.63 -0.61 -15.82
CA ALA A 107 -5.86 -0.53 -15.04
C ALA A 107 -6.84 0.50 -15.62
N ILE A 108 -6.34 1.66 -16.11
CA ILE A 108 -7.15 2.65 -16.83
C ILE A 108 -7.63 2.08 -18.16
N ILE A 109 -6.73 1.52 -18.97
CA ILE A 109 -7.07 0.98 -20.30
C ILE A 109 -8.13 -0.12 -20.20
N LEU A 110 -7.94 -1.06 -19.27
CA LEU A 110 -8.87 -2.16 -19.02
C LEU A 110 -10.23 -1.65 -18.53
N ASP A 111 -10.28 -0.58 -17.71
CA ASP A 111 -11.54 0.06 -17.30
C ASP A 111 -12.28 0.77 -18.45
N LYS A 112 -11.55 1.26 -19.45
CA LYS A 112 -12.15 1.87 -20.64
C LYS A 112 -12.66 0.85 -21.65
N ILE A 113 -11.92 -0.24 -21.86
CA ILE A 113 -12.27 -1.27 -22.85
C ILE A 113 -13.31 -2.26 -22.29
N GLN A 114 -13.26 -2.54 -20.99
CA GLN A 114 -14.14 -3.47 -20.28
C GLN A 114 -14.19 -4.89 -20.88
N PRO A 115 -13.04 -5.55 -21.13
CA PRO A 115 -13.06 -6.95 -21.56
C PRO A 115 -13.64 -7.85 -20.45
N PRO A 116 -14.17 -9.04 -20.77
CA PRO A 116 -14.78 -9.93 -19.76
C PRO A 116 -13.88 -10.25 -18.55
N ALA A 117 -12.55 -10.29 -18.78
CA ALA A 117 -11.55 -10.58 -17.75
C ALA A 117 -10.92 -9.32 -17.12
N GLN A 118 -11.48 -8.11 -17.31
CA GLN A 118 -10.93 -6.83 -16.86
C GLN A 118 -10.33 -6.87 -15.44
N TYR A 119 -11.13 -7.30 -14.46
CA TYR A 119 -10.71 -7.33 -13.06
C TYR A 119 -9.59 -8.34 -12.82
N GLY A 120 -9.72 -9.54 -13.39
CA GLY A 120 -8.69 -10.58 -13.28
C GLY A 120 -7.35 -10.14 -13.87
N LEU A 121 -7.37 -9.52 -15.06
CA LEU A 121 -6.18 -8.96 -15.71
C LEU A 121 -5.55 -7.84 -14.88
N THR A 122 -6.36 -6.98 -14.26
CA THR A 122 -5.85 -5.91 -13.39
C THR A 122 -5.21 -6.47 -12.12
N GLN A 123 -5.82 -7.49 -11.49
CA GLN A 123 -5.22 -8.18 -10.34
C GLN A 123 -3.94 -8.93 -10.74
N MET A 124 -3.90 -9.55 -11.92
CA MET A 124 -2.69 -10.20 -12.45
C MET A 124 -1.55 -9.20 -12.58
N LEU A 125 -1.80 -8.02 -13.15
CA LEU A 125 -0.80 -6.96 -13.25
C LEU A 125 -0.32 -6.48 -11.87
N GLY A 126 -1.24 -6.33 -10.91
CA GLY A 126 -0.88 -5.98 -9.53
C GLY A 126 -0.04 -7.06 -8.85
N ALA A 127 -0.38 -8.34 -9.06
CA ALA A 127 0.41 -9.46 -8.57
C ALA A 127 1.80 -9.49 -9.24
N SER A 128 1.90 -9.25 -10.55
CA SER A 128 3.19 -9.13 -11.24
C SER A 128 4.03 -7.97 -10.69
N ALA A 129 3.41 -6.83 -10.36
CA ALA A 129 4.12 -5.70 -9.75
C ALA A 129 4.70 -6.05 -8.38
N PHE A 130 3.91 -6.64 -7.47
CA PHE A 130 4.42 -7.13 -6.17
C PHE A 130 5.43 -8.27 -6.32
N GLY A 131 5.25 -9.17 -7.29
CA GLY A 131 6.17 -10.25 -7.57
C GLY A 131 7.53 -9.74 -8.06
N GLN A 132 7.53 -8.75 -8.95
CA GLN A 132 8.77 -8.10 -9.40
C GLN A 132 9.42 -7.26 -8.30
N GLN A 133 8.62 -6.56 -7.48
CA GLN A 133 9.12 -5.87 -6.29
C GLN A 133 9.82 -6.83 -5.34
N PHE A 134 9.20 -7.98 -5.04
CA PHE A 134 9.82 -9.03 -4.21
C PHE A 134 11.10 -9.55 -4.84
N LEU A 135 11.08 -9.93 -6.13
CA LEU A 135 12.23 -10.51 -6.81
C LEU A 135 13.42 -9.56 -6.82
N LEU A 136 13.21 -8.31 -7.22
CA LEU A 136 14.28 -7.31 -7.29
C LEU A 136 14.80 -6.96 -5.90
N LEU A 137 13.94 -6.83 -4.89
CA LEU A 137 14.41 -6.62 -3.52
C LEU A 137 15.09 -7.84 -2.92
N HIS A 138 14.74 -9.06 -3.34
CA HIS A 138 15.43 -10.27 -2.91
C HIS A 138 16.86 -10.31 -3.45
N LEU A 139 17.01 -10.11 -4.77
CA LEU A 139 18.31 -10.07 -5.43
C LEU A 139 19.15 -8.86 -4.97
N HIS A 140 18.51 -7.73 -4.69
CA HIS A 140 19.19 -6.56 -4.13
C HIS A 140 19.59 -6.79 -2.66
N SER A 141 18.73 -7.42 -1.86
CA SER A 141 19.01 -7.68 -0.45
C SER A 141 20.06 -8.76 -0.23
N THR A 142 20.35 -9.62 -1.22
CA THR A 142 21.51 -10.52 -1.14
C THR A 142 22.84 -9.78 -1.15
N ASP A 143 22.87 -8.51 -1.58
CA ASP A 143 24.04 -7.64 -1.49
C ASP A 143 24.21 -7.03 -0.08
N HIS A 144 23.14 -6.96 0.71
CA HIS A 144 23.11 -6.37 2.04
C HIS A 144 23.32 -7.41 3.15
N MET A 145 24.57 -7.71 3.47
CA MET A 145 24.90 -8.59 4.61
C MET A 145 24.88 -7.81 5.94
N GLY A 146 24.04 -8.23 6.89
CA GLY A 146 24.06 -7.70 8.27
C GLY A 146 22.70 -7.22 8.77
N VAL A 147 22.65 -6.02 9.36
CA VAL A 147 21.44 -5.45 9.97
C VAL A 147 20.46 -4.96 8.89
N GLU A 148 20.96 -4.27 7.86
CA GLU A 148 20.17 -3.80 6.72
C GLU A 148 19.48 -4.96 5.99
N GLY A 149 20.22 -6.03 5.71
CA GLY A 149 19.66 -7.27 5.14
C GLY A 149 18.53 -7.87 5.98
N GLN A 150 18.62 -7.80 7.32
CA GLN A 150 17.55 -8.28 8.19
C GLN A 150 16.27 -7.46 8.04
N TYR A 151 16.37 -6.13 7.95
CA TYR A 151 15.22 -5.27 7.67
C TYR A 151 14.59 -5.58 6.30
N HIS A 152 15.41 -5.73 5.25
CA HIS A 152 14.92 -6.00 3.90
C HIS A 152 14.31 -7.39 3.77
N TRP A 153 14.89 -8.40 4.43
CA TRP A 153 14.32 -9.74 4.46
C TRP A 153 12.92 -9.75 5.09
N LEU A 154 12.72 -9.03 6.19
CA LEU A 154 11.40 -8.89 6.81
C LEU A 154 10.42 -8.12 5.91
N LEU A 155 10.88 -7.09 5.21
CA LEU A 155 10.07 -6.38 4.21
C LEU A 155 9.60 -7.32 3.09
N GLN A 156 10.50 -8.17 2.58
CA GLN A 156 10.18 -9.15 1.53
C GLN A 156 9.05 -10.10 1.94
N ILE A 157 9.00 -10.52 3.21
CA ILE A 157 7.90 -11.36 3.73
C ILE A 157 6.56 -10.60 3.62
N VAL A 158 6.52 -9.33 4.00
CA VAL A 158 5.30 -8.52 3.92
C VAL A 158 4.88 -8.32 2.45
N ILE A 159 5.84 -8.10 1.55
CA ILE A 159 5.57 -8.01 0.11
C ILE A 159 5.00 -9.32 -0.44
N LEU A 160 5.52 -10.47 -0.02
CA LEU A 160 4.95 -11.77 -0.39
C LEU A 160 3.50 -11.91 0.05
N VAL A 161 3.13 -11.43 1.25
CA VAL A 161 1.73 -11.42 1.67
C VAL A 161 0.87 -10.57 0.72
N SER A 162 1.33 -9.39 0.32
CA SER A 162 0.62 -8.55 -0.66
C SER A 162 0.55 -9.20 -2.04
N PHE A 163 1.61 -9.88 -2.48
CA PHE A 163 1.63 -10.68 -3.71
C PHE A 163 0.57 -11.79 -3.67
N PHE A 164 0.61 -12.66 -2.66
CA PHE A 164 -0.30 -13.79 -2.56
C PHE A 164 -1.75 -13.36 -2.41
N THR A 165 -2.05 -12.35 -1.59
CA THR A 165 -3.42 -11.84 -1.45
C THR A 165 -3.93 -11.16 -2.72
N THR A 166 -3.06 -10.49 -3.48
CA THR A 166 -3.42 -9.95 -4.81
C THR A 166 -3.68 -11.07 -5.81
N PHE A 167 -2.82 -12.08 -5.85
CA PHE A 167 -2.99 -13.25 -6.71
C PHE A 167 -4.26 -14.04 -6.38
N LEU A 168 -4.53 -14.29 -5.08
CA LEU A 168 -5.74 -14.96 -4.61
C LEU A 168 -7.01 -14.17 -4.96
N SER A 169 -6.94 -12.85 -5.15
CA SER A 169 -8.10 -12.04 -5.56
C SER A 169 -8.61 -12.40 -6.97
N ILE A 170 -7.80 -13.08 -7.80
CA ILE A 170 -8.23 -13.59 -9.10
C ILE A 170 -9.23 -14.74 -8.93
N GLY A 171 -8.94 -15.69 -8.04
CA GLY A 171 -9.79 -16.87 -7.78
C GLY A 171 -10.89 -16.63 -6.74
N TYR A 172 -10.67 -15.69 -5.81
CA TYR A 172 -11.57 -15.41 -4.69
C TYR A 172 -11.99 -13.93 -4.62
N PRO A 173 -12.57 -13.36 -5.70
CA PRO A 173 -12.85 -11.93 -5.77
C PRO A 173 -13.89 -11.46 -4.74
N LYS A 174 -14.72 -12.35 -4.18
CA LYS A 174 -15.73 -12.00 -3.17
C LYS A 174 -15.23 -12.07 -1.72
N SER A 175 -13.96 -12.40 -1.49
CA SER A 175 -13.41 -12.50 -0.13
C SER A 175 -13.00 -11.13 0.40
N PHE A 176 -13.83 -10.54 1.29
CA PHE A 176 -13.48 -9.31 1.99
C PHE A 176 -12.20 -9.47 2.82
N LEU A 177 -12.07 -10.59 3.53
CA LEU A 177 -10.91 -10.85 4.37
C LEU A 177 -9.60 -10.83 3.56
N ASN A 178 -9.61 -11.39 2.36
CA ASN A 178 -8.43 -11.36 1.48
C ASN A 178 -8.05 -9.93 1.08
N SER A 179 -9.03 -9.10 0.70
CA SER A 179 -8.79 -7.68 0.38
C SER A 179 -8.32 -6.89 1.60
N PHE A 180 -8.89 -7.17 2.77
CA PHE A 180 -8.51 -6.55 4.04
C PHE A 180 -7.05 -6.85 4.39
N ILE A 181 -6.64 -8.12 4.34
CA ILE A 181 -5.26 -8.53 4.59
C ILE A 181 -4.32 -7.91 3.55
N ARG A 182 -4.73 -7.87 2.27
CA ARG A 182 -3.96 -7.18 1.22
C ARG A 182 -3.74 -5.71 1.57
N SER A 183 -4.80 -4.95 1.88
CA SER A 183 -4.68 -3.52 2.22
C SER A 183 -3.83 -3.30 3.47
N LEU A 184 -3.98 -4.16 4.48
CA LEU A 184 -3.22 -4.09 5.71
C LEU A 184 -1.73 -4.41 5.50
N SER A 185 -1.42 -5.38 4.62
CA SER A 185 -0.04 -5.70 4.25
C SER A 185 0.61 -4.57 3.45
N ILE A 186 -0.10 -3.93 2.51
CA ILE A 186 0.38 -2.74 1.78
C ILE A 186 0.67 -1.59 2.75
N LEU A 187 -0.23 -1.33 3.70
CA LEU A 187 0.00 -0.37 4.78
C LEU A 187 1.26 -0.73 5.58
N PHE A 188 1.41 -2.01 5.95
CA PHE A 188 2.56 -2.45 6.73
C PHE A 188 3.88 -2.34 5.97
N GLN A 189 3.91 -2.62 4.66
CA GLN A 189 5.08 -2.35 3.82
C GLN A 189 5.52 -0.89 3.95
N GLY A 190 4.56 0.04 3.88
CA GLY A 190 4.83 1.46 3.99
C GLY A 190 5.41 1.85 5.35
N ILE A 191 4.78 1.39 6.43
CA ILE A 191 5.26 1.62 7.80
C ILE A 191 6.68 1.05 7.96
N TRP A 192 6.90 -0.19 7.53
CA TRP A 192 8.19 -0.86 7.70
C TRP A 192 9.30 -0.21 6.89
N LEU A 193 9.02 0.25 5.66
CA LEU A 193 9.94 1.07 4.87
C LEU A 193 10.35 2.35 5.60
N MET A 194 9.40 3.08 6.18
CA MET A 194 9.71 4.28 6.96
C MET A 194 10.59 3.97 8.17
N ILE A 195 10.25 2.91 8.91
CA ILE A 195 11.03 2.48 10.09
C ILE A 195 12.44 2.06 9.72
N MET A 196 12.60 1.24 8.68
CA MET A 196 13.91 0.87 8.14
C MET A 196 14.74 2.12 7.78
N GLY A 197 14.14 3.07 7.06
CA GLY A 197 14.76 4.35 6.71
C GLY A 197 15.24 5.13 7.94
N ILE A 198 14.41 5.25 8.97
CA ILE A 198 14.76 5.99 10.18
C ILE A 198 15.83 5.25 11.00
N MET A 199 15.68 3.94 11.19
CA MET A 199 16.52 3.15 12.10
C MET A 199 17.93 2.92 11.58
N LEU A 200 18.11 2.78 10.26
CA LEU A 200 19.44 2.49 9.67
C LEU A 200 20.27 3.76 9.40
N TRP A 201 19.63 4.91 9.21
CA TRP A 201 20.31 6.16 8.81
C TRP A 201 20.24 7.29 9.85
N THR A 202 19.75 7.02 11.06
CA THR A 202 19.78 7.97 12.19
C THR A 202 20.74 7.44 13.27
N PRO A 203 21.84 8.15 13.57
CA PRO A 203 22.88 7.68 14.49
C PRO A 203 22.38 7.27 15.88
N GLU A 204 21.37 7.95 16.40
CA GLU A 204 20.80 7.73 17.73
C GLU A 204 20.06 6.39 17.87
N TYR A 205 19.63 5.79 16.75
CA TYR A 205 18.91 4.51 16.73
C TYR A 205 19.79 3.31 16.41
N ILE A 206 21.09 3.51 16.22
CA ILE A 206 22.02 2.43 15.89
C ILE A 206 22.20 1.49 17.10
N PRO A 207 22.06 0.16 16.91
CA PRO A 207 22.24 -0.80 17.99
C PRO A 207 23.62 -0.73 18.65
N LYS A 208 23.68 -0.99 19.96
CA LYS A 208 24.92 -1.04 20.72
C LYS A 208 25.92 -2.01 20.08
N GLY A 209 27.15 -1.53 19.85
CA GLY A 209 28.20 -2.31 19.21
C GLY A 209 28.18 -2.26 17.67
N CYS A 210 27.28 -1.47 17.09
CA CYS A 210 27.23 -1.16 15.67
C CYS A 210 27.49 0.32 15.40
N PHE A 211 27.91 0.62 14.17
CA PHE A 211 28.28 1.96 13.72
C PHE A 211 27.93 2.12 12.23
N ILE A 212 27.75 3.36 11.81
CA ILE A 212 27.52 3.71 10.41
C ILE A 212 28.88 3.85 9.72
N LYS A 213 29.05 3.19 8.57
CA LYS A 213 30.26 3.27 7.74
C LYS A 213 29.88 3.63 6.31
N LEU A 214 30.62 4.54 5.69
CA LEU A 214 30.54 4.78 4.26
C LEU A 214 31.28 3.66 3.51
N GLN A 215 30.57 2.90 2.70
CA GLN A 215 31.11 1.83 1.86
C GLN A 215 30.54 1.98 0.45
N GLU A 216 31.41 2.04 -0.55
CA GLU A 216 31.01 2.12 -1.97
C GLU A 216 30.03 3.26 -2.30
N GLY A 217 30.10 4.38 -1.56
CA GLY A 217 29.21 5.53 -1.74
C GLY A 217 27.91 5.48 -0.92
N HIS A 218 27.69 4.42 -0.13
CA HIS A 218 26.51 4.23 0.72
C HIS A 218 26.83 4.11 2.20
N TYR A 219 25.99 4.72 3.04
CA TYR A 219 26.06 4.55 4.48
C TYR A 219 25.38 3.24 4.85
N VAL A 220 26.17 2.31 5.38
CA VAL A 220 25.73 0.98 5.83
C VAL A 220 26.03 0.80 7.31
N VAL A 221 25.16 0.06 8.00
CA VAL A 221 25.34 -0.26 9.41
C VAL A 221 26.19 -1.54 9.54
N ARG A 222 27.35 -1.42 10.20
CA ARG A 222 28.25 -2.53 10.50
C ARG A 222 28.39 -2.70 12.01
N CYS A 223 28.70 -3.92 12.46
CA CYS A 223 28.89 -4.22 13.88
C CYS A 223 30.32 -4.69 14.14
N HIS A 224 30.85 -4.40 15.33
CA HIS A 224 32.24 -4.67 15.70
C HIS A 224 32.55 -6.17 15.79
N ASP A 225 31.61 -6.94 16.34
CA ASP A 225 31.74 -8.37 16.56
C ASP A 225 30.45 -9.12 16.22
N HIS A 226 30.53 -10.45 16.22
CA HIS A 226 29.40 -11.31 15.87
C HIS A 226 28.27 -11.22 16.90
N GLU A 227 28.59 -11.02 18.18
CA GLU A 227 27.59 -10.92 19.25
C GLU A 227 26.74 -9.65 19.09
N ALA A 228 27.37 -8.51 18.79
CA ALA A 228 26.70 -7.25 18.49
C ALA A 228 25.83 -7.35 17.23
N LEU A 229 26.27 -8.08 16.21
CA LEU A 229 25.48 -8.31 15.01
C LEU A 229 24.22 -9.14 15.31
N GLU A 230 24.35 -10.26 16.03
CA GLU A 230 23.21 -11.10 16.38
C GLU A 230 22.23 -10.38 17.32
N ARG A 231 22.76 -9.60 18.27
CA ARG A 231 21.96 -8.68 19.09
C ARG A 231 21.18 -7.69 18.22
N ALA A 232 21.84 -7.04 17.26
CA ALA A 232 21.19 -6.08 16.37
C ALA A 232 20.06 -6.73 15.57
N LYS A 233 20.30 -7.89 14.95
CA LYS A 233 19.25 -8.64 14.22
C LYS A 233 18.08 -9.04 15.13
N ALA A 234 18.36 -9.50 16.35
CA ALA A 234 17.33 -9.84 17.32
C ALA A 234 16.45 -8.62 17.67
N LEU A 235 17.05 -7.42 17.82
CA LEU A 235 16.30 -6.18 18.04
C LEU A 235 15.41 -5.83 16.84
N VAL A 236 15.89 -6.01 15.60
CA VAL A 236 15.07 -5.83 14.39
C VAL A 236 13.86 -6.79 14.41
N ASN A 237 14.07 -8.06 14.77
CA ASN A 237 12.99 -9.05 14.85
C ASN A 237 11.94 -8.69 15.91
N ILE A 238 12.39 -8.25 17.09
CA ILE A 238 11.49 -7.79 18.17
C ILE A 238 10.69 -6.57 17.70
N GLN A 239 11.36 -5.60 17.08
CA GLN A 239 10.71 -4.41 16.54
C GLN A 239 9.65 -4.79 15.49
N PHE A 240 9.99 -5.66 14.55
CA PHE A 240 9.04 -6.15 13.55
C PHE A 240 7.83 -6.84 14.18
N SER A 241 8.06 -7.67 15.20
CA SER A 241 6.99 -8.35 15.94
C SER A 241 6.00 -7.36 16.58
N TRP A 242 6.52 -6.28 17.19
CA TRP A 242 5.67 -5.24 17.78
C TRP A 242 4.90 -4.44 16.72
N TYR A 243 5.54 -4.07 15.60
CA TYR A 243 4.84 -3.40 14.51
C TYR A 243 3.79 -4.28 13.86
N LEU A 244 4.07 -5.56 13.62
CA LEU A 244 3.10 -6.51 13.08
C LEU A 244 1.87 -6.63 13.99
N THR A 245 2.11 -6.75 15.31
CA THR A 245 1.04 -6.78 16.31
C THR A 245 0.25 -5.46 16.29
N GLY A 246 0.94 -4.32 16.30
CA GLY A 246 0.34 -3.00 16.29
C GLY A 246 -0.51 -2.72 15.05
N VAL A 247 -0.02 -3.07 13.85
CA VAL A 247 -0.76 -2.91 12.59
C VAL A 247 -1.98 -3.83 12.56
N THR A 248 -1.86 -5.06 13.07
CA THR A 248 -3.00 -5.98 13.18
C THR A 248 -4.08 -5.42 14.11
N LEU A 249 -3.70 -4.97 15.30
CA LEU A 249 -4.61 -4.33 16.25
C LEU A 249 -5.24 -3.06 15.65
N PHE A 250 -4.45 -2.22 14.99
CA PHE A 250 -4.94 -1.03 14.30
C PHE A 250 -6.02 -1.39 13.27
N GLY A 251 -5.76 -2.37 12.40
CA GLY A 251 -6.71 -2.79 11.37
C GLY A 251 -8.03 -3.30 11.96
N LEU A 252 -7.96 -4.12 13.02
CA LEU A 252 -9.14 -4.67 13.70
C LEU A 252 -9.92 -3.59 14.45
N CYS A 253 -9.24 -2.74 15.21
CA CYS A 253 -9.86 -1.62 15.92
C CYS A 253 -10.53 -0.66 14.93
N LEU A 254 -9.85 -0.31 13.83
CA LEU A 254 -10.40 0.54 12.79
C LEU A 254 -11.66 -0.07 12.17
N TYR A 255 -11.64 -1.38 11.88
CA TYR A 255 -12.81 -2.10 11.38
C TYR A 255 -14.00 -1.98 12.34
N LEU A 256 -13.80 -2.27 13.63
CA LEU A 256 -14.86 -2.23 14.64
C LEU A 256 -15.42 -0.83 14.85
N VAL A 257 -14.54 0.18 14.90
CA VAL A 257 -14.94 1.59 15.04
C VAL A 257 -15.77 2.02 13.84
N LEU A 258 -15.31 1.74 12.62
CA LEU A 258 -16.06 2.11 11.42
C LEU A 258 -17.38 1.34 11.30
N TYR A 259 -17.39 0.05 11.62
CA TYR A 259 -18.62 -0.74 11.65
C TYR A 259 -19.67 -0.11 12.56
N LYS A 260 -19.28 0.27 13.80
CA LYS A 260 -20.18 0.96 14.73
C LYS A 260 -20.67 2.31 14.20
N MET A 261 -19.77 3.10 13.59
CA MET A 261 -20.14 4.38 12.98
C MET A 261 -21.11 4.22 11.79
N PHE A 262 -20.95 3.16 11.00
CA PHE A 262 -21.83 2.88 9.86
C PHE A 262 -23.19 2.33 10.30
N LEU A 263 -23.25 1.43 11.30
CA LEU A 263 -24.51 0.97 11.87
C LEU A 263 -25.34 2.14 12.42
N GLY A 264 -24.73 3.03 13.21
CA GLY A 264 -25.43 4.20 13.75
C GLY A 264 -25.97 5.13 12.65
N LYS A 265 -25.30 5.23 11.50
CA LYS A 265 -25.80 6.00 10.35
C LYS A 265 -26.97 5.31 9.64
N VAL A 266 -26.94 3.98 9.50
CA VAL A 266 -28.05 3.22 8.89
C VAL A 266 -29.29 3.28 9.79
N GLU A 267 -29.11 3.13 11.10
CA GLU A 267 -30.21 3.24 12.07
C GLU A 267 -30.82 4.65 12.07
N TYR A 268 -29.99 5.71 12.09
CA TYR A 268 -30.45 7.10 11.98
C TYR A 268 -31.20 7.37 10.67
N GLN A 269 -30.70 6.85 9.54
CA GLN A 269 -31.34 7.04 8.24
C GLN A 269 -32.66 6.27 8.13
N SER A 270 -32.78 5.10 8.78
CA SER A 270 -34.05 4.37 8.87
C SER A 270 -35.10 5.11 9.71
N LEU A 271 -34.67 5.76 10.80
CA LEU A 271 -35.53 6.58 11.67
C LEU A 271 -36.01 7.86 10.97
N THR A 272 -35.14 8.55 10.22
CA THR A 272 -35.55 9.73 9.43
C THR A 272 -36.47 9.35 8.28
N SER A 273 -36.24 8.21 7.61
CA SER A 273 -37.18 7.74 6.58
C SER A 273 -38.55 7.35 7.14
N SER A 274 -38.63 6.83 8.38
CA SER A 274 -39.92 6.54 9.00
C SER A 274 -40.66 7.81 9.45
N GLU A 275 -39.95 8.83 9.94
CA GLU A 275 -40.57 10.11 10.33
C GLU A 275 -41.10 10.90 9.12
N ASP A 276 -40.39 10.87 7.98
CA ASP A 276 -40.85 11.52 6.74
C ASP A 276 -42.04 10.76 6.08
N ASP A 277 -42.11 9.42 6.18
CA ASP A 277 -43.25 8.64 5.66
C ASP A 277 -44.51 8.82 6.52
N ASP A 278 -44.38 8.93 7.84
CA ASP A 278 -45.50 9.18 8.75
C ASP A 278 -46.13 10.57 8.50
N ASP A 279 -45.33 11.60 8.18
CA ASP A 279 -45.84 12.94 7.85
C ASP A 279 -46.55 12.97 6.47
N ILE A 280 -46.11 12.17 5.50
CA ILE A 280 -46.74 12.06 4.17
C ILE A 280 -48.05 11.26 4.24
N GLU A 281 -48.10 10.17 5.02
CA GLU A 281 -49.34 9.42 5.26
C GLU A 281 -50.38 10.26 6.01
N THR A 282 -49.95 11.05 7.00
CA THR A 282 -50.84 11.93 7.76
C THR A 282 -51.40 13.07 6.89
N GLN A 283 -50.62 13.63 5.97
CA GLN A 283 -51.11 14.62 4.99
C GLN A 283 -52.05 14.02 3.93
N LYS A 284 -51.80 12.80 3.45
CA LYS A 284 -52.71 12.11 2.51
C LYS A 284 -54.06 11.78 3.16
N ARG A 285 -54.04 11.28 4.39
CA ARG A 285 -55.26 10.94 5.15
C ARG A 285 -56.12 12.17 5.45
N ASN A 286 -55.51 13.32 5.73
CA ASN A 286 -56.23 14.58 5.93
C ASN A 286 -56.83 15.14 4.61
N LYS A 287 -56.18 14.95 3.46
CA LYS A 287 -56.72 15.35 2.14
C LYS A 287 -57.92 14.51 1.70
N GLU A 288 -57.89 13.19 1.94
CA GLU A 288 -59.02 12.30 1.62
C GLU A 288 -60.23 12.49 2.55
N THR A 289 -59.98 12.91 3.81
CA THR A 289 -61.07 13.21 4.74
C THR A 289 -61.75 14.54 4.40
N PHE A 290 -61.01 15.53 3.90
CA PHE A 290 -61.58 16.84 3.52
C PHE A 290 -62.37 16.82 2.20
N SER A 291 -62.05 15.91 1.26
CA SER A 291 -62.80 15.76 0.00
C SER A 291 -64.13 15.03 0.17
N ARG A 292 -64.26 14.15 1.16
CA ARG A 292 -65.50 13.41 1.46
C ARG A 292 -66.57 14.20 2.22
N THR A 293 -66.26 15.41 2.68
CA THR A 293 -67.19 16.21 3.51
C THR A 293 -67.84 17.38 2.74
N LYS A 294 -67.70 17.42 1.41
CA LYS A 294 -68.19 18.51 0.54
C LYS A 294 -69.15 18.09 -0.58
N GLU A 295 -69.67 16.87 -0.55
CA GLU A 295 -70.82 16.46 -1.39
C GLU A 295 -72.07 16.22 -0.54
#